data_AF-A0A8T7LQP8-F1
#
_entry.id   AF-A0A8T7LQP8-F1
#
_cell.length_a   1.000
_cell.length_b   1.000
_cell.length_c   1.000
_cell.angle_alpha   90.00
_cell.angle_beta   90.00
_cell.angle_gamma   90.00
#
_symmetry.space_group_name_H-M   'P 1'
#
loop_
_entity.id
_entity.type
_entity.pdbx_description
1 polymer ?
#
loop_
_entity_poly.entity_id
_entity_poly.type
_entity_poly.pdbx_seq_one_letter_code
_entity_poly.pdbx_strand_id
1 'polypeptide(L)'
;MSTNSFFEKALRFIGIVLMALTGGFTLLGGIGTTCAALNPTGFGESMAALAPFQWLYILFVIVGIALGVMGIRATLMLIKGADKSYRDALIVLMAGVIVGFIHIYASRALRGKSMPVDAVVYTTLLTLVIFLLFRIPFLWQGVDFTKGSANSNKPAGGAAAILLGAMTLTIQYTMASTHTWGGVNYADAFDTAMIIVGIGLLFFGAGMFVSVDRARIRRDRCPVHAVNVSAAFGSES
;
A
#
# COMPACT_ATOMS: atom_id res chain seq x y z
N MET A 1 19.72 23.89 -11.62
CA MET A 1 18.30 24.03 -11.22
C MET A 1 18.10 23.31 -9.90
N SER A 2 18.20 24.03 -8.79
CA SER A 2 17.86 23.54 -7.46
C SER A 2 16.44 23.97 -7.14
N THR A 3 15.53 23.01 -6.95
CA THR A 3 14.57 23.00 -5.84
C THR A 3 13.76 21.71 -5.95
N ASN A 4 14.16 20.69 -5.17
CA ASN A 4 13.21 19.66 -4.75
C ASN A 4 12.18 20.37 -3.84
N SER A 5 11.16 20.98 -4.45
CA SER A 5 10.21 21.81 -3.72
C SER A 5 9.41 20.95 -2.74
N PHE A 6 8.90 21.55 -1.67
CA PHE A 6 8.07 20.86 -0.68
C PHE A 6 6.90 20.11 -1.34
N PHE A 7 6.31 20.72 -2.37
CA PHE A 7 5.20 20.17 -3.15
C PHE A 7 5.57 18.84 -3.83
N GLU A 8 6.77 18.74 -4.42
CA GLU A 8 7.27 17.53 -5.09
C GLU A 8 7.44 16.35 -4.12
N LYS A 9 7.93 16.65 -2.91
CA LYS A 9 8.07 15.64 -1.85
C LYS A 9 6.70 15.21 -1.30
N ALA A 10 5.77 16.16 -1.16
CA ALA A 10 4.41 15.88 -0.71
C ALA A 10 3.66 14.95 -1.68
N LEU A 11 3.75 15.19 -2.98
CA LEU A 11 3.09 14.32 -3.97
C LEU A 11 3.67 12.90 -3.98
N ARG A 12 5.00 12.75 -3.90
CA ARG A 12 5.64 11.43 -3.76
C ARG A 12 5.23 10.73 -2.47
N PHE A 13 5.15 11.47 -1.38
CA PHE A 13 4.65 10.96 -0.10
C PHE A 13 3.23 10.42 -0.22
N ILE A 14 2.32 11.20 -0.80
CA ILE A 14 0.92 10.82 -1.03
C ILE A 14 0.86 9.56 -1.90
N GLY A 15 1.59 9.51 -3.02
CA GLY A 15 1.61 8.35 -3.91
C GLY A 15 2.09 7.07 -3.23
N ILE A 16 3.14 7.15 -2.41
CA ILE A 16 3.65 6.00 -1.64
C ILE A 16 2.60 5.51 -0.63
N VAL A 17 2.00 6.42 0.13
CA VAL A 17 0.99 6.07 1.14
C VAL A 17 -0.23 5.44 0.48
N LEU A 18 -0.75 6.04 -0.59
CA LEU A 18 -1.90 5.51 -1.32
C LEU A 18 -1.62 4.12 -1.91
N MET A 19 -0.44 3.91 -2.50
CA MET A 19 -0.07 2.62 -3.05
C MET A 19 0.05 1.56 -1.94
N ALA A 20 0.62 1.93 -0.78
CA ALA A 20 0.76 1.04 0.36
C ALA A 20 -0.61 0.59 0.91
N LEU A 21 -1.51 1.55 1.12
CA LEU A 21 -2.87 1.28 1.60
C LEU A 21 -3.65 0.44 0.58
N THR A 22 -3.53 0.74 -0.72
CA THR A 22 -4.20 -0.02 -1.78
C THR A 22 -3.67 -1.45 -1.86
N GLY A 23 -2.35 -1.64 -1.88
CA GLY A 23 -1.74 -2.97 -1.91
C GLY A 23 -2.09 -3.79 -0.67
N GLY A 24 -2.04 -3.17 0.50
CA GLY A 24 -2.43 -3.80 1.75
C GLY A 24 -3.92 -4.15 1.81
N PHE A 25 -4.80 -3.25 1.37
CA PHE A 25 -6.25 -3.52 1.37
C PHE A 25 -6.62 -4.61 0.37
N THR A 26 -6.00 -4.64 -0.81
CA THR A 26 -6.17 -5.74 -1.78
C THR A 26 -5.68 -7.07 -1.22
N LEU A 27 -4.54 -7.09 -0.52
CA LEU A 27 -4.03 -8.29 0.14
C LEU A 27 -5.01 -8.81 1.21
N LEU A 28 -5.47 -7.92 2.10
CA LEU A 28 -6.44 -8.25 3.14
C LEU A 28 -7.78 -8.72 2.54
N GLY A 29 -8.25 -8.08 1.46
CA GLY A 29 -9.45 -8.49 0.75
C GLY A 29 -9.34 -9.88 0.12
N GLY A 30 -8.18 -10.20 -0.48
CA GLY A 30 -7.89 -11.53 -1.01
C GLY A 30 -7.91 -12.60 0.08
N ILE A 31 -7.19 -12.36 1.18
CA ILE A 31 -7.14 -13.28 2.34
C ILE A 31 -8.54 -13.45 2.95
N GLY A 32 -9.27 -12.34 3.17
CA GLY A 32 -10.61 -12.35 3.76
C GLY A 32 -11.66 -13.06 2.92
N THR A 33 -11.47 -13.16 1.59
CA THR A 33 -12.38 -13.90 0.70
C THR A 33 -12.22 -15.42 0.82
N THR A 34 -11.13 -15.90 1.45
CA THR A 34 -10.82 -17.34 1.55
C THR A 34 -11.91 -18.15 2.25
N CYS A 35 -12.55 -17.60 3.29
CA CYS A 35 -13.60 -18.31 4.04
C CYS A 35 -14.79 -18.67 3.13
N ALA A 36 -15.30 -17.70 2.38
CA ALA A 36 -16.40 -17.91 1.44
C ALA A 36 -15.97 -18.75 0.21
N ALA A 37 -14.72 -18.65 -0.22
CA ALA A 37 -14.19 -19.42 -1.35
C ALA A 37 -13.96 -20.90 -1.02
N LEU A 38 -13.63 -21.25 0.23
CA LEU A 38 -13.38 -22.64 0.63
C LEU A 38 -14.62 -23.34 1.18
N ASN A 39 -15.54 -22.62 1.81
CA ASN A 39 -16.77 -23.18 2.36
C ASN A 39 -18.00 -22.29 2.05
N PRO A 40 -18.40 -22.17 0.77
CA PRO A 40 -19.49 -21.28 0.36
C PRO A 40 -20.83 -21.60 1.02
N THR A 41 -21.08 -22.87 1.37
CA THR A 41 -22.33 -23.31 2.03
C THR A 41 -22.38 -23.02 3.53
N GLY A 42 -21.26 -22.62 4.15
CA GLY A 42 -21.16 -22.38 5.59
C GLY A 42 -21.75 -21.04 6.06
N PHE A 43 -22.14 -20.14 5.14
CA PHE A 43 -22.44 -18.73 5.44
C PHE A 43 -23.85 -18.30 4.96
N GLY A 44 -24.80 -19.24 4.95
CA GLY A 44 -26.20 -19.02 4.56
C GLY A 44 -26.45 -19.07 3.05
N GLU A 45 -27.73 -18.98 2.66
CA GLU A 45 -28.19 -19.21 1.27
C GLU A 45 -27.52 -18.27 0.27
N SER A 46 -27.24 -17.03 0.66
CA SER A 46 -26.60 -16.04 -0.23
C SER A 46 -25.17 -16.42 -0.65
N MET A 47 -24.44 -17.16 0.18
CA MET A 47 -23.09 -17.65 -0.14
C MET A 47 -23.13 -19.05 -0.75
N ALA A 48 -24.16 -19.85 -0.47
CA ALA A 48 -24.36 -21.15 -1.11
C ALA A 48 -24.49 -21.05 -2.65
N ALA A 49 -25.00 -19.93 -3.16
CA ALA A 49 -25.04 -19.62 -4.59
C ALA A 49 -23.65 -19.62 -5.28
N LEU A 50 -22.57 -19.50 -4.50
CA LEU A 50 -21.20 -19.53 -4.98
C LEU A 50 -20.68 -20.96 -5.20
N ALA A 51 -21.31 -21.98 -4.61
CA ALA A 51 -20.82 -23.35 -4.62
C ALA A 51 -20.54 -23.91 -6.03
N PRO A 52 -21.39 -23.68 -7.06
CA PRO A 52 -21.10 -24.13 -8.43
C PRO A 52 -19.89 -23.42 -9.07
N PHE A 53 -19.52 -22.25 -8.57
CA PHE A 53 -18.44 -21.41 -9.07
C PHE A 53 -17.27 -21.32 -8.09
N GLN A 54 -17.16 -22.24 -7.14
CA GLN A 54 -16.15 -22.19 -6.08
C GLN A 54 -14.73 -22.04 -6.62
N TRP A 55 -14.40 -22.71 -7.73
CA TRP A 55 -13.11 -22.62 -8.42
C TRP A 55 -12.76 -21.18 -8.85
N LEU A 56 -13.76 -20.41 -9.29
CA LEU A 56 -13.59 -19.02 -9.72
C LEU A 56 -13.28 -18.12 -8.52
N TYR A 57 -13.91 -18.37 -7.38
CA TYR A 57 -13.65 -17.62 -6.15
C TYR A 57 -12.29 -17.96 -5.54
N ILE A 58 -11.84 -19.21 -5.63
CA ILE A 58 -10.47 -19.60 -5.29
C ILE A 58 -9.47 -18.87 -6.20
N LEU A 59 -9.76 -18.75 -7.50
CA LEU A 59 -8.93 -17.96 -8.41
C LEU A 59 -8.88 -16.48 -8.01
N PHE A 60 -10.00 -15.87 -7.63
CA PHE A 60 -10.02 -14.50 -7.14
C PHE A 60 -9.20 -14.32 -5.86
N VAL A 61 -9.21 -15.29 -4.94
CA VAL A 61 -8.35 -15.28 -3.74
C VAL A 61 -6.88 -15.28 -4.13
N ILE A 62 -6.46 -16.23 -4.96
CA ILE A 62 -5.05 -16.37 -5.37
C ILE A 62 -4.57 -15.11 -6.09
N VAL A 63 -5.34 -14.64 -7.07
CA VAL A 63 -5.01 -13.44 -7.85
C VAL A 63 -5.03 -12.18 -6.97
N GLY A 64 -6.00 -12.06 -6.05
CA GLY A 64 -6.07 -10.95 -5.10
C GLY A 64 -4.86 -10.88 -4.18
N ILE A 65 -4.43 -12.02 -3.63
CA ILE A 65 -3.20 -12.11 -2.82
C ILE A 65 -1.98 -11.73 -3.66
N ALA A 66 -1.85 -12.28 -4.87
CA ALA A 66 -0.74 -11.98 -5.76
C ALA A 66 -0.67 -10.47 -6.09
N LEU A 67 -1.80 -9.84 -6.42
CA LEU A 67 -1.88 -8.40 -6.70
C LEU A 67 -1.57 -7.56 -5.46
N GLY A 68 -2.04 -7.97 -4.29
CA GLY A 68 -1.71 -7.31 -3.02
C GLY A 68 -0.20 -7.33 -2.74
N VAL A 69 0.44 -8.50 -2.88
CA VAL A 69 1.91 -8.65 -2.73
C VAL A 69 2.66 -7.83 -3.77
N MET A 70 2.23 -7.84 -5.04
CA MET A 70 2.82 -7.00 -6.08
C MET A 70 2.63 -5.51 -5.79
N GLY A 71 1.51 -5.10 -5.19
CA GLY A 71 1.26 -3.72 -4.77
C GLY A 71 2.18 -3.27 -3.63
N ILE A 72 2.43 -4.13 -2.64
CA ILE A 72 3.41 -3.87 -1.58
C ILE A 72 4.81 -3.77 -2.19
N ARG A 73 5.18 -4.68 -3.11
CA ARG A 73 6.46 -4.62 -3.82
C ARG A 73 6.61 -3.31 -4.61
N ALA A 74 5.58 -2.90 -5.35
CA ALA A 74 5.57 -1.63 -6.09
C ALA A 74 5.75 -0.44 -5.15
N THR A 75 5.10 -0.45 -3.98
CA THR A 75 5.29 0.56 -2.92
C THR A 75 6.75 0.65 -2.48
N LEU A 76 7.39 -0.50 -2.21
CA LEU A 76 8.81 -0.53 -1.82
C LEU A 76 9.71 -0.01 -2.94
N MET A 77 9.39 -0.29 -4.20
CA MET A 77 10.12 0.22 -5.36
C MET A 77 9.93 1.75 -5.53
N LEU A 78 8.74 2.28 -5.28
CA LEU A 78 8.48 3.74 -5.26
C LEU A 78 9.26 4.43 -4.14
N ILE A 79 9.30 3.84 -2.94
CA ILE A 79 10.10 4.34 -1.81
C ILE A 79 11.59 4.39 -2.20
N LYS A 80 12.09 3.32 -2.82
CA LYS A 80 13.49 3.23 -3.24
C LYS A 80 13.84 4.13 -4.42
N GLY A 81 12.85 4.67 -5.13
CA GLY A 81 13.05 5.42 -6.37
C GLY A 81 13.56 4.56 -7.51
N ALA A 82 13.21 3.28 -7.52
CA ALA A 82 13.70 2.34 -8.52
C ALA A 82 13.17 2.67 -9.93
N ASP A 83 13.96 2.37 -10.95
CA ASP A 83 13.53 2.46 -12.33
C ASP A 83 12.27 1.61 -12.56
N LYS A 84 11.34 2.12 -13.38
CA LYS A 84 10.05 1.48 -13.69
C LYS A 84 9.10 1.28 -12.52
N SER A 85 9.45 1.68 -11.28
CA SER A 85 8.59 1.57 -10.10
C SER A 85 7.16 2.10 -10.32
N TYR A 86 7.04 3.26 -10.95
CA TYR A 86 5.77 3.87 -11.27
C TYR A 86 4.97 3.10 -12.34
N ARG A 87 5.63 2.54 -13.34
CA ARG A 87 5.00 1.68 -14.35
C ARG A 87 4.47 0.40 -13.70
N ASP A 88 5.27 -0.22 -12.84
CA ASP A 88 4.88 -1.45 -12.15
C ASP A 88 3.69 -1.19 -11.22
N ALA A 89 3.64 -0.02 -10.53
CA ALA A 89 2.46 0.41 -9.78
C ALA A 89 1.21 0.54 -10.66
N LEU A 90 1.31 1.20 -11.82
CA LEU A 90 0.21 1.32 -12.77
C LEU A 90 -0.28 -0.04 -13.27
N ILE A 91 0.63 -0.97 -13.59
CA ILE A 91 0.27 -2.32 -14.04
C ILE A 91 -0.53 -3.05 -12.96
N VAL A 92 -0.08 -3.01 -11.71
CA VAL A 92 -0.77 -3.65 -10.58
C VAL A 92 -2.15 -3.02 -10.37
N LEU A 93 -2.26 -1.69 -10.40
CA LEU A 93 -3.52 -0.98 -10.22
C LEU A 93 -4.51 -1.29 -11.36
N MET A 94 -4.07 -1.29 -12.61
CA MET A 94 -4.90 -1.65 -13.76
C MET A 94 -5.37 -3.10 -13.68
N ALA A 95 -4.46 -4.04 -13.40
CA ALA A 95 -4.81 -5.45 -13.25
C ALA A 95 -5.79 -5.66 -12.08
N GLY A 96 -5.58 -4.98 -10.94
CA GLY A 96 -6.47 -5.01 -9.79
C GLY A 96 -7.87 -4.48 -10.08
N VAL A 97 -7.98 -3.37 -10.83
CA VAL A 97 -9.27 -2.84 -11.27
C VAL A 97 -9.99 -3.83 -12.20
N ILE A 98 -9.29 -4.39 -13.19
CA ILE A 98 -9.88 -5.33 -14.16
C ILE A 98 -10.40 -6.59 -13.46
N VAL A 99 -9.55 -7.26 -12.69
CA VAL A 99 -9.93 -8.47 -11.94
C VAL A 99 -11.02 -8.16 -10.93
N GLY A 100 -10.90 -7.02 -10.25
CA GLY A 100 -11.86 -6.53 -9.28
C GLY A 100 -13.25 -6.34 -9.87
N PHE A 101 -13.38 -5.69 -11.02
CA PHE A 101 -14.67 -5.51 -11.68
C PHE A 101 -15.28 -6.83 -12.15
N ILE A 102 -14.47 -7.77 -12.65
CA ILE A 102 -14.94 -9.12 -12.99
C ILE A 102 -15.51 -9.81 -11.73
N HIS A 103 -14.81 -9.69 -10.60
CA HIS A 103 -15.26 -10.27 -9.32
C HIS A 103 -16.55 -9.61 -8.80
N ILE A 104 -16.69 -8.29 -8.91
CA ILE A 104 -17.94 -7.58 -8.59
C ILE A 104 -19.08 -8.08 -9.47
N TYR A 105 -18.86 -8.15 -10.78
CA TYR A 105 -19.87 -8.59 -11.75
C TYR A 105 -20.34 -10.01 -11.44
N ALA A 106 -19.40 -10.96 -11.30
CA ALA A 106 -19.72 -12.34 -10.96
C ALA A 106 -20.49 -12.45 -9.63
N SER A 107 -20.06 -11.71 -8.60
CA SER A 107 -20.73 -11.71 -7.31
C SER A 107 -22.15 -11.16 -7.38
N ARG A 108 -22.36 -10.03 -8.07
CA ARG A 108 -23.71 -9.46 -8.20
C ARG A 108 -24.62 -10.36 -9.03
N ALA A 109 -24.10 -11.03 -10.06
CA ALA A 109 -24.85 -11.98 -10.86
C ALA A 109 -25.30 -13.21 -10.06
N LEU A 110 -24.46 -13.71 -9.15
CA LEU A 110 -24.73 -14.95 -8.39
C LEU A 110 -25.51 -14.72 -7.09
N ARG A 111 -25.21 -13.64 -6.35
CA ARG A 111 -25.77 -13.40 -5.00
C ARG A 111 -26.44 -12.02 -4.81
N GLY A 112 -26.56 -11.23 -5.88
CA GLY A 112 -27.15 -9.89 -5.84
C GLY A 112 -26.35 -8.82 -5.09
N LYS A 113 -25.19 -9.17 -4.50
CA LYS A 113 -24.31 -8.29 -3.72
C LYS A 113 -22.84 -8.59 -4.06
N SER A 114 -21.94 -7.64 -3.82
CA SER A 114 -20.50 -7.81 -4.09
C SER A 114 -19.59 -7.46 -2.91
N MET A 115 -20.15 -6.94 -1.82
CA MET A 115 -19.37 -6.61 -0.62
C MET A 115 -18.68 -7.86 -0.07
N PRO A 116 -17.42 -7.75 0.41
CA PRO A 116 -16.64 -6.51 0.61
C PRO A 116 -15.80 -6.04 -0.60
N VAL A 117 -15.85 -6.74 -1.74
CA VAL A 117 -14.98 -6.48 -2.90
C VAL A 117 -15.16 -5.08 -3.46
N ASP A 118 -16.38 -4.51 -3.42
CA ASP A 118 -16.63 -3.14 -3.85
C ASP A 118 -15.64 -2.13 -3.26
N ALA A 119 -15.41 -2.17 -1.95
CA ALA A 119 -14.53 -1.24 -1.26
C ALA A 119 -13.08 -1.38 -1.76
N VAL A 120 -12.61 -2.61 -1.97
CA VAL A 120 -11.27 -2.90 -2.50
C VAL A 120 -11.11 -2.33 -3.91
N VAL A 121 -12.09 -2.58 -4.79
CA VAL A 121 -12.03 -2.14 -6.20
C VAL A 121 -12.11 -0.62 -6.30
N TYR A 122 -13.02 0.03 -5.58
CA TYR A 122 -13.15 1.48 -5.62
C TYR A 122 -11.93 2.19 -5.03
N THR A 123 -11.31 1.63 -4.00
CA THR A 123 -10.04 2.16 -3.47
C THR A 123 -8.92 2.01 -4.50
N THR A 124 -8.85 0.86 -5.17
CA THR A 124 -7.85 0.62 -6.23
C THR A 124 -8.06 1.56 -7.42
N LEU A 125 -9.32 1.77 -7.82
CA LEU A 125 -9.68 2.70 -8.89
C LEU A 125 -9.33 4.15 -8.54
N LEU A 126 -9.63 4.59 -7.31
CA LEU A 126 -9.25 5.93 -6.83
C LEU A 126 -7.73 6.11 -6.91
N THR A 127 -6.96 5.14 -6.41
CA THR A 127 -5.49 5.19 -6.48
C THR A 127 -4.99 5.18 -7.91
N LEU A 128 -5.60 4.37 -8.80
CA LEU A 128 -5.28 4.38 -10.23
C LEU A 128 -5.50 5.77 -10.84
N VAL A 129 -6.65 6.39 -10.59
CA VAL A 129 -6.96 7.73 -11.09
C VAL A 129 -5.93 8.74 -10.59
N ILE A 130 -5.60 8.73 -9.30
CA ILE A 130 -4.58 9.63 -8.73
C ILE A 130 -3.21 9.40 -9.37
N PHE A 131 -2.82 8.14 -9.56
CA PHE A 131 -1.58 7.82 -10.24
C PHE A 131 -1.60 8.33 -11.67
N LEU A 132 -2.67 8.12 -12.44
CA LEU A 132 -2.80 8.65 -13.80
C LEU A 132 -2.72 10.19 -13.83
N LEU A 133 -3.31 10.88 -12.85
CA LEU A 133 -3.18 12.34 -12.71
C LEU A 133 -1.72 12.76 -12.48
N PHE A 134 -0.93 12.02 -11.71
CA PHE A 134 0.50 12.31 -11.55
C PHE A 134 1.28 12.25 -12.87
N ARG A 135 0.75 11.57 -13.90
CA ARG A 135 1.41 11.50 -15.22
C ARG A 135 1.25 12.75 -16.06
N ILE A 136 0.35 13.66 -15.69
CA ILE A 136 0.19 14.95 -16.39
C ILE A 136 1.54 15.68 -16.37
N PRO A 137 2.05 16.19 -17.51
CA PRO A 137 3.42 16.70 -17.61
C PRO A 137 3.80 17.73 -16.54
N PHE A 138 2.87 18.61 -16.19
CA PHE A 138 3.05 19.61 -15.14
C PHE A 138 3.28 19.00 -13.75
N LEU A 139 2.54 17.94 -13.40
CA LEU A 139 2.70 17.24 -12.12
C LEU A 139 3.91 16.29 -12.14
N TRP A 140 4.14 15.59 -13.25
CA TRP A 140 5.21 14.60 -13.38
C TRP A 140 6.59 15.17 -13.07
N GLN A 141 6.86 16.41 -13.46
CA GLN A 141 8.14 17.08 -13.18
C GLN A 141 8.51 17.05 -11.70
N GLY A 142 7.49 17.14 -10.83
CA GLY A 142 7.62 17.08 -9.38
C GLY A 142 7.41 15.70 -8.75
N VAL A 143 6.57 14.84 -9.35
CA VAL A 143 6.26 13.52 -8.78
C VAL A 143 7.30 12.46 -9.12
N ASP A 144 8.08 12.66 -10.19
CA ASP A 144 9.01 11.66 -10.71
C ASP A 144 9.74 10.88 -9.62
N PHE A 145 9.27 9.64 -9.41
CA PHE A 145 9.70 8.80 -8.29
C PHE A 145 11.17 8.38 -8.44
N THR A 146 11.71 8.40 -9.67
CA THR A 146 13.12 8.11 -9.94
C THR A 146 14.08 9.18 -9.42
N LYS A 147 13.57 10.41 -9.20
CA LYS A 147 14.32 11.48 -8.52
C LYS A 147 14.31 11.35 -7.00
N GLY A 148 13.61 10.35 -6.46
CA GLY A 148 13.58 10.02 -5.04
C GLY A 148 14.67 9.03 -4.65
N SER A 149 14.82 8.80 -3.35
CA SER A 149 15.67 7.74 -2.81
C SER A 149 15.04 7.17 -1.54
N ALA A 150 15.49 5.98 -1.14
CA ALA A 150 15.04 5.37 0.11
C ALA A 150 15.23 6.32 1.32
N ASN A 151 16.28 7.15 1.33
CA ASN A 151 16.51 8.11 2.41
C ASN A 151 15.55 9.31 2.34
N SER A 152 15.29 9.87 1.16
CA SER A 152 14.37 11.01 1.03
C SER A 152 12.91 10.62 1.27
N ASN A 153 12.55 9.38 0.91
CA ASN A 153 11.20 8.85 0.99
C ASN A 153 10.96 8.05 2.28
N LYS A 154 11.96 7.98 3.17
CA LYS A 154 11.86 7.26 4.45
C LYS A 154 10.66 7.69 5.31
N PRO A 155 10.32 9.00 5.43
CA PRO A 155 9.10 9.41 6.13
C PRO A 155 7.82 8.87 5.48
N ALA A 156 7.77 8.80 4.14
CA ALA A 156 6.63 8.22 3.43
C ALA A 156 6.51 6.71 3.67
N GLY A 157 7.63 5.99 3.68
CA GLY A 157 7.66 4.57 4.04
C GLY A 157 7.22 4.32 5.49
N GLY A 158 7.68 5.14 6.43
CA GLY A 158 7.25 5.07 7.84
C GLY A 158 5.76 5.36 8.02
N ALA A 159 5.26 6.43 7.38
CA ALA A 159 3.83 6.76 7.40
C ALA A 159 2.97 5.68 6.74
N ALA A 160 3.41 5.14 5.61
CA ALA A 160 2.75 4.03 4.93
C ALA A 160 2.64 2.80 5.85
N ALA A 161 3.71 2.43 6.56
CA ALA A 161 3.69 1.33 7.52
C ALA A 161 2.72 1.62 8.69
N ILE A 162 2.76 2.82 9.27
CA ILE A 162 1.86 3.20 10.37
C ILE A 162 0.40 3.14 9.93
N LEU A 163 0.06 3.80 8.81
CA LEU A 163 -1.31 3.88 8.33
C LEU A 163 -1.84 2.51 7.89
N LEU A 164 -0.99 1.69 7.26
CA LEU A 164 -1.35 0.30 6.97
C LEU A 164 -1.54 -0.52 8.24
N GLY A 165 -0.69 -0.33 9.25
CA GLY A 165 -0.84 -0.97 10.56
C GLY A 165 -2.15 -0.59 11.26
N ALA A 166 -2.48 0.69 11.28
CA ALA A 166 -3.74 1.20 11.81
C ALA A 166 -4.95 0.65 11.05
N MET A 167 -4.88 0.60 9.71
CA MET A 167 -5.92 -0.04 8.89
C MET A 167 -6.09 -1.51 9.26
N THR A 168 -5.01 -2.28 9.35
CA THR A 168 -5.03 -3.70 9.75
C THR A 168 -5.66 -3.91 11.13
N LEU A 169 -5.36 -3.05 12.11
CA LEU A 169 -5.96 -3.15 13.45
C LEU A 169 -7.46 -2.81 13.47
N THR A 170 -7.90 -1.94 12.57
CA THR A 170 -9.28 -1.44 12.55
C THR A 170 -10.19 -2.15 11.54
N ILE A 171 -9.63 -2.99 10.67
CA ILE A 171 -10.37 -3.61 9.57
C ILE A 171 -11.52 -4.50 10.05
N GLN A 172 -11.34 -5.17 11.19
CA GLN A 172 -12.37 -6.05 11.77
C GLN A 172 -13.63 -5.29 12.16
N TYR A 173 -13.46 -4.07 12.66
CA TYR A 173 -14.58 -3.18 13.03
C TYR A 173 -15.20 -2.52 11.80
N THR A 174 -14.36 -2.05 10.87
CA THR A 174 -14.85 -1.34 9.67
C THR A 174 -15.52 -2.29 8.66
N MET A 175 -15.20 -3.58 8.69
CA MET A 175 -15.79 -4.60 7.82
C MET A 175 -16.80 -5.52 8.52
N ALA A 176 -17.08 -5.32 9.82
CA ALA A 176 -17.96 -6.16 10.62
C ALA A 176 -19.35 -6.36 10.00
N SER A 177 -19.94 -5.29 9.45
CA SER A 177 -21.28 -5.33 8.81
C SER A 177 -21.35 -6.26 7.60
N THR A 178 -20.21 -6.56 6.98
CA THR A 178 -20.11 -7.44 5.81
C THR A 178 -19.61 -8.85 6.16
N HIS A 179 -19.19 -9.06 7.41
CA HIS A 179 -18.61 -10.32 7.89
C HIS A 179 -19.37 -10.92 9.09
N THR A 180 -20.54 -10.39 9.43
CA THR A 180 -21.39 -10.91 10.51
C THR A 180 -22.49 -11.80 9.94
N TRP A 181 -22.49 -13.08 10.30
CA TRP A 181 -23.55 -14.04 9.96
C TRP A 181 -24.06 -14.72 11.23
N GLY A 182 -25.38 -14.80 11.41
CA GLY A 182 -25.97 -15.43 12.60
C GLY A 182 -25.58 -14.78 13.93
N GLY A 183 -25.22 -13.49 13.93
CA GLY A 183 -24.75 -12.78 15.13
C GLY A 183 -23.27 -12.98 15.47
N VAL A 184 -22.52 -13.75 14.66
CA VAL A 184 -21.08 -13.99 14.83
C VAL A 184 -20.30 -13.19 13.80
N ASN A 185 -19.31 -12.40 14.23
CA ASN A 185 -18.39 -11.68 13.35
C ASN A 185 -17.25 -12.59 12.91
N TYR A 186 -17.26 -13.03 11.67
CA TYR A 186 -16.22 -13.90 11.12
C TYR A 186 -14.93 -13.15 10.77
N ALA A 187 -14.91 -11.82 10.84
CA ALA A 187 -13.66 -11.07 10.77
C ALA A 187 -12.74 -11.38 11.96
N ASP A 188 -13.32 -11.76 13.11
CA ASP A 188 -12.59 -12.10 14.34
C ASP A 188 -11.72 -13.37 14.18
N ALA A 189 -11.99 -14.20 13.15
CA ALA A 189 -11.16 -15.35 12.82
C ALA A 189 -9.69 -14.96 12.51
N PHE A 190 -9.46 -13.71 12.12
CA PHE A 190 -8.12 -13.18 11.84
C PHE A 190 -7.59 -12.26 12.95
N ASP A 191 -8.30 -12.12 14.09
CA ASP A 191 -8.02 -11.10 15.09
C ASP A 191 -6.57 -11.10 15.57
N THR A 192 -6.09 -12.25 16.04
CA THR A 192 -4.71 -12.40 16.52
C THR A 192 -3.69 -12.06 15.44
N ALA A 193 -3.91 -12.50 14.20
CA ALA A 193 -2.99 -12.21 13.10
C ALA A 193 -2.98 -10.72 12.75
N MET A 194 -4.16 -10.07 12.72
CA MET A 194 -4.30 -8.64 12.45
C MET A 194 -3.68 -7.79 13.57
N ILE A 195 -3.83 -8.19 14.84
CA ILE A 195 -3.18 -7.54 15.98
C ILE A 195 -1.65 -7.60 15.84
N ILE A 196 -1.09 -8.80 15.62
CA ILE A 196 0.36 -8.99 15.51
C ILE A 196 0.93 -8.18 14.35
N VAL A 197 0.33 -8.30 13.15
CA VAL A 197 0.80 -7.59 11.95
C VAL A 197 0.61 -6.08 12.11
N GLY A 198 -0.55 -5.65 12.61
CA GLY A 198 -0.88 -4.24 12.81
C GLY A 198 0.08 -3.55 13.79
N ILE A 199 0.28 -4.15 14.98
CA ILE A 199 1.24 -3.66 15.97
C ILE A 199 2.67 -3.68 15.40
N GLY A 200 3.05 -4.75 14.71
CA GLY A 200 4.36 -4.86 14.07
C GLY A 200 4.61 -3.73 13.06
N LEU A 201 3.61 -3.39 12.23
CA LEU A 201 3.68 -2.30 11.27
C LEU A 201 3.74 -0.92 11.94
N LEU A 202 2.99 -0.71 13.04
CA LEU A 202 3.06 0.52 13.83
C LEU A 202 4.46 0.73 14.41
N PHE A 203 5.02 -0.28 15.08
CA PHE A 203 6.37 -0.20 15.65
C PHE A 203 7.45 -0.08 14.57
N PHE A 204 7.31 -0.79 13.46
CA PHE A 204 8.24 -0.68 12.34
C PHE A 204 8.25 0.75 11.78
N GLY A 205 7.07 1.32 11.52
CA GLY A 205 6.94 2.68 11.03
C GLY A 205 7.45 3.73 12.04
N ALA A 206 7.12 3.60 13.33
CA ALA A 206 7.65 4.45 14.39
C ALA A 206 9.19 4.37 14.48
N GLY A 207 9.75 3.17 14.38
CA GLY A 207 11.20 2.94 14.34
C GLY A 207 11.87 3.63 13.16
N MET A 208 11.21 3.69 11.99
CA MET A 208 11.70 4.44 10.84
C MET A 208 11.79 5.94 11.14
N PHE A 209 10.84 6.54 11.86
CA PHE A 209 10.91 7.95 12.26
C PHE A 209 12.02 8.24 13.28
N VAL A 210 12.13 7.43 14.34
CA VAL A 210 13.21 7.57 15.34
C VAL A 210 14.59 7.50 14.70
N SER A 211 14.77 6.62 13.71
CA SER A 211 16.03 6.51 12.98
C SER A 211 16.32 7.71 12.07
N VAL A 212 15.30 8.43 11.59
CA VAL A 212 15.47 9.69 10.84
C VAL A 212 15.93 10.80 11.77
N ASP A 213 15.34 10.92 12.95
CA ASP A 213 15.70 11.96 13.93
C ASP A 213 17.13 11.78 14.42
N ARG A 214 17.53 10.54 14.74
CA ARG A 214 18.91 10.23 15.12
C ARG A 214 19.92 10.56 14.01
N ALA A 215 19.55 10.36 12.74
CA ALA A 215 20.41 10.69 11.60
C ALA A 215 20.57 12.20 11.41
N ARG A 216 19.50 12.99 11.61
CA ARG A 216 19.56 14.47 11.57
C ARG A 216 20.44 15.02 12.69
N ILE A 217 20.21 14.55 13.92
CA ILE A 217 20.99 14.96 15.10
C ILE A 217 22.49 14.66 14.93
N ARG A 218 22.86 13.52 14.32
CA ARG A 218 24.28 13.20 14.05
C ARG A 218 24.89 14.14 13.00
N ARG A 219 24.12 14.54 11.98
CA ARG A 219 24.59 15.45 10.93
C ARG A 219 24.87 16.85 11.48
N ASP A 220 24.02 17.34 12.37
CA ASP A 220 24.16 18.68 12.97
C ASP A 220 25.32 18.76 13.98
N ARG A 221 25.76 17.62 14.54
CA ARG A 221 26.91 17.54 15.48
C ARG A 221 28.28 17.38 14.81
N CYS A 222 28.32 17.08 13.51
CA CYS A 222 29.56 17.13 12.73
C CYS A 222 29.51 18.36 11.81
N PRO A 223 29.87 19.56 12.30
CA PRO A 223 30.25 20.61 11.38
C PRO A 223 31.48 20.07 10.63
N VAL A 224 31.32 19.82 9.34
CA VAL A 224 32.46 19.58 8.46
C VAL A 224 33.29 20.86 8.58
N HIS A 225 34.38 20.82 9.34
CA HIS A 225 35.43 21.81 9.22
C HIS A 225 35.87 21.73 7.76
N ALA A 226 35.40 22.70 6.97
CA ALA A 226 36.00 23.01 5.69
C ALA A 226 37.42 23.49 6.02
N VAL A 227 38.35 22.53 6.13
CA VAL A 227 39.77 22.84 6.18
C VAL A 227 40.09 23.38 4.80
N ASN A 228 40.20 24.70 4.72
CA ASN A 228 40.63 25.43 3.56
C ASN A 228 42.13 25.14 3.36
N VAL A 229 42.46 24.00 2.76
CA VAL A 229 43.84 23.66 2.36
C VAL A 229 44.14 24.41 1.06
N SER A 230 44.49 25.69 1.17
CA SER A 230 45.04 26.46 0.05
C SER A 230 46.11 27.48 0.49
N ALA A 231 46.70 27.31 1.67
CA ALA A 231 47.77 28.18 2.17
C ALA A 231 48.98 27.40 2.67
N ALA A 232 49.41 26.38 1.93
CA ALA A 232 50.61 25.61 2.29
C ALA A 232 51.37 25.10 1.06
N PHE A 233 51.59 25.93 0.04
CA PHE A 233 52.70 25.75 -0.92
C PHE A 233 53.04 27.10 -1.54
N GLY A 234 54.08 27.72 -1.00
CA GLY A 234 54.68 28.97 -1.45
C GLY A 234 56.03 29.15 -0.77
N SER A 235 56.96 28.24 -1.09
CA SER A 235 58.41 28.30 -0.83
C SER A 235 58.98 29.59 -1.44
N GLU A 236 59.69 30.41 -0.66
CA GLU A 236 61.17 30.44 -0.52
C GLU A 236 61.95 30.80 -1.81
N SER A 237 62.85 31.78 -1.62
CA SER A 237 63.87 32.40 -2.49
C SER A 237 63.42 33.33 -3.62
#